data_AF-A0A7I8WBX3-F1
#
_entry.id   AF-A0A7I8WBX3-F1
#
_cell.length_a   1.000
_cell.length_b   1.000
_cell.length_c   1.000
_cell.angle_alpha   90.00
_cell.angle_beta   90.00
_cell.angle_gamma   90.00
#
_symmetry.space_group_name_H-M   'P 1'
#
loop_
_entity.id
_entity.type
_entity.pdbx_description
1 polymer ?
#
loop_
_entity_poly.entity_id
_entity_poly.type
_entity_poly.pdbx_seq_one_letter_code
_entity_poly.pdbx_strand_id
1 'polypeptide(L)'
;MLIAMMANTYQVVSETQKEWLRQWAKIILVIEQTVTTSERKKQLINYSRPMKDGRRALEKEKEEIQEQKEEIKNRHISIVQKNLSDRQAKAL
;
A
#
# COMPACT_ATOMS: atom_id res chain seq x y z
N MET A 1 35.69 14.26 10.26
CA MET A 1 34.51 15.15 10.39
C MET A 1 33.54 15.04 9.20
N LEU A 2 34.04 15.00 7.96
CA LEU A 2 33.21 14.88 6.74
C LEU A 2 32.39 13.57 6.67
N ILE A 3 32.97 12.46 7.14
CA ILE A 3 32.32 11.14 7.20
C ILE A 3 31.06 11.18 8.09
N ALA A 4 31.06 11.94 9.18
CA ALA A 4 29.92 12.07 10.08
C ALA A 4 28.78 12.91 9.47
N MET A 5 29.08 13.99 8.74
CA MET A 5 28.08 14.76 8.00
C MET A 5 27.46 13.93 6.86
N MET A 6 28.29 13.21 6.10
CA MET A 6 27.83 12.34 5.02
C MET A 6 26.96 11.19 5.55
N ALA A 7 27.34 10.56 6.66
CA ALA A 7 26.54 9.50 7.30
C ALA A 7 25.17 10.04 7.77
N ASN A 8 25.15 11.21 8.38
CA ASN A 8 23.90 11.87 8.79
C ASN A 8 23.01 12.19 7.58
N THR A 9 23.58 12.70 6.47
CA THR A 9 22.80 12.96 5.24
C THR A 9 22.27 11.70 4.58
N TYR A 10 22.98 10.56 4.67
CA TYR A 10 22.49 9.30 4.12
C TYR A 10 21.26 8.79 4.88
N GLN A 11 21.28 8.90 6.22
CA GLN A 11 20.11 8.54 7.04
C GLN A 11 18.90 9.40 6.66
N VAL A 12 19.08 10.72 6.60
CA VAL A 12 18.01 11.65 6.21
C VAL A 12 17.46 11.36 4.80
N VAL A 13 18.32 11.06 3.82
CA VAL A 13 17.88 10.72 2.46
C VAL A 13 17.17 9.35 2.43
N SER A 14 17.66 8.36 3.18
CA SER A 14 17.02 7.05 3.26
C SER A 14 15.60 7.09 3.85
N GLU A 15 15.33 8.07 4.71
CA GLU A 15 14.03 8.34 5.31
C GLU A 15 13.07 9.09 4.36
N THR A 16 13.57 9.72 3.29
CA THR A 16 12.76 10.50 2.32
C THR A 16 12.03 9.63 1.29
N GLN A 17 11.22 8.68 1.77
CA GLN A 17 10.37 7.84 0.92
C GLN A 17 9.41 8.65 0.02
N LYS A 18 9.07 9.87 0.41
CA LYS A 18 8.17 10.73 -0.38
C LYS A 18 8.84 11.35 -1.61
N GLU A 19 10.16 11.58 -1.57
CA GLU A 19 10.88 12.21 -2.67
C GLU A 19 11.14 11.23 -3.80
N TRP A 20 11.45 9.97 -3.49
CA TRP A 20 11.55 8.93 -4.53
C TRP A 20 10.20 8.75 -5.25
N LEU A 21 9.08 8.70 -4.50
CA LEU A 21 7.73 8.64 -5.05
C LEU A 21 7.43 9.84 -5.96
N ARG A 22 7.82 11.06 -5.53
CA ARG A 22 7.64 12.28 -6.31
C ARG A 22 8.42 12.22 -7.64
N GLN A 23 9.67 11.77 -7.59
CA GLN A 23 10.52 11.64 -8.79
C GLN A 23 10.00 10.57 -9.75
N TRP A 24 9.56 9.43 -9.22
CA TRP A 24 8.92 8.37 -10.01
C TRP A 24 7.64 8.84 -10.68
N ALA A 25 6.75 9.51 -9.95
CA ALA A 25 5.53 10.07 -10.53
C ALA A 25 5.84 11.05 -11.66
N LYS A 26 6.90 11.85 -11.53
CA LYS A 26 7.34 12.79 -12.59
C LYS A 26 7.79 12.05 -13.85
N ILE A 27 8.56 10.97 -13.72
CA ILE A 27 9.02 10.16 -14.86
C ILE A 27 7.80 9.54 -15.58
N ILE A 28 6.90 8.93 -14.82
CA ILE A 28 5.68 8.30 -15.36
C ILE A 28 4.85 9.32 -16.14
N LEU A 29 4.61 10.51 -15.57
CA LEU A 29 3.84 11.56 -16.25
C LEU A 29 4.44 11.98 -17.59
N VAL A 30 5.78 12.11 -17.66
CA VAL A 30 6.45 12.47 -18.92
C VAL A 30 6.27 11.35 -19.96
N ILE A 31 6.43 10.09 -19.54
CA ILE A 31 6.23 8.94 -20.44
C ILE A 31 4.77 8.88 -20.91
N GLU A 32 3.79 9.09 -20.03
CA GLU A 32 2.37 9.08 -20.40
C GLU A 32 2.00 10.18 -21.40
N GLN A 33 2.70 11.31 -21.37
CA GLN A 33 2.51 12.41 -22.33
C GLN A 33 3.07 12.07 -23.72
N THR A 34 4.06 11.18 -23.82
CA THR A 34 4.60 10.72 -25.12
C THR A 34 3.69 9.73 -25.85
N VAL A 35 2.68 9.18 -25.16
CA VAL A 35 1.75 8.18 -25.69
C VAL A 35 0.46 8.85 -26.20
N THR A 36 -0.12 8.34 -27.28
CA THR A 36 -1.37 8.90 -27.84
C THR A 36 -2.56 8.70 -26.89
N THR A 37 -3.56 9.58 -26.98
CA THR A 37 -4.77 9.50 -26.13
C THR A 37 -5.48 8.15 -26.25
N SER A 38 -5.49 7.54 -27.44
CA SER A 38 -6.11 6.24 -27.70
C SER A 38 -5.39 5.11 -26.95
N GLU A 39 -4.07 5.09 -26.99
CA GLU A 39 -3.26 4.10 -26.27
C GLU A 39 -3.35 4.30 -24.76
N ARG A 40 -3.33 5.55 -24.28
CA ARG A 40 -3.52 5.87 -22.86
C ARG A 40 -4.87 5.35 -22.35
N LYS A 41 -5.94 5.54 -23.13
CA LYS A 41 -7.28 5.01 -22.82
C LYS A 41 -7.29 3.48 -22.79
N LYS A 42 -6.60 2.82 -23.73
CA LYS A 42 -6.47 1.36 -23.77
C LYS A 42 -5.78 0.84 -22.50
N GLN A 43 -4.68 1.48 -22.09
CA GLN A 43 -3.97 1.09 -20.86
C GLN A 43 -4.82 1.33 -19.61
N LEU A 44 -5.51 2.48 -19.52
CA LEU A 44 -6.47 2.71 -18.44
C LEU A 44 -7.52 1.61 -18.37
N ILE A 45 -8.01 1.14 -19.52
CA ILE A 45 -9.00 0.06 -19.58
C ILE A 45 -8.40 -1.28 -19.11
N ASN A 46 -7.18 -1.60 -19.54
CA ASN A 46 -6.47 -2.82 -19.18
C ASN A 46 -6.21 -2.94 -17.67
N TYR A 47 -5.82 -1.84 -17.02
CA TYR A 47 -5.40 -1.86 -15.61
C TYR A 47 -6.52 -1.51 -14.62
N SER A 48 -7.67 -1.02 -15.06
CA SER A 48 -8.82 -0.82 -14.18
C SER A 48 -9.93 -1.84 -14.42
N ARG A 49 -10.79 -2.05 -13.43
CA ARG A 49 -11.99 -2.89 -13.53
C ARG A 49 -13.27 -2.07 -13.40
N PRO A 50 -14.35 -2.46 -14.10
CA PRO A 50 -15.66 -1.83 -13.91
C PRO A 50 -16.22 -2.16 -12.53
N MET A 51 -16.67 -1.13 -11.81
CA MET A 51 -17.50 -1.25 -10.62
C MET A 51 -18.98 -1.36 -11.00
N LYS A 52 -19.81 -1.76 -10.04
CA LYS A 52 -21.26 -1.87 -10.19
C LYS A 52 -21.91 -0.55 -10.61
N ASP A 53 -21.33 0.58 -10.20
CA ASP A 53 -21.84 1.92 -10.48
C ASP A 53 -21.37 2.47 -11.84
N GLY A 54 -20.79 1.63 -12.71
CA GLY A 54 -20.30 2.01 -14.04
C GLY A 54 -18.96 2.76 -14.05
N ARG A 55 -18.47 3.21 -12.90
CA ARG A 55 -17.11 3.76 -12.74
C ARG A 55 -16.06 2.65 -12.84
N ARG A 56 -14.82 2.99 -13.19
CA ARG A 56 -13.69 2.03 -13.17
C ARG A 56 -12.72 2.39 -12.07
N ALA A 57 -12.20 1.38 -11.38
CA ALA A 57 -11.22 1.55 -10.30
C ALA A 57 -10.03 0.62 -10.51
N LEU A 58 -8.86 1.05 -10.03
CA LEU A 58 -7.69 0.17 -9.90
C LEU A 58 -7.96 -0.77 -8.73
N GLU A 59 -8.04 -2.07 -9.01
CA GLU A 59 -8.24 -3.09 -7.98
C GLU A 59 -6.85 -3.43 -7.41
N LYS A 60 -6.68 -3.30 -6.09
CA LYS A 60 -5.51 -3.87 -5.40
C LYS A 60 -5.56 -5.39 -5.54
N GLU A 61 -4.39 -6.00 -5.66
CA GLU A 61 -4.24 -7.44 -5.81
C GLU A 61 -5.06 -8.17 -4.73
N LYS A 62 -5.98 -9.04 -5.16
CA LYS A 62 -6.98 -9.65 -4.27
C LYS A 62 -6.35 -10.50 -3.17
N GLU A 63 -5.14 -11.00 -3.39
CA GLU A 63 -4.40 -11.84 -2.46
C GLU A 63 -3.95 -11.05 -1.23
N GLU A 64 -3.36 -9.86 -1.39
CA GLU A 64 -2.97 -9.01 -0.25
C GLU A 64 -4.18 -8.59 0.60
N ILE A 65 -5.32 -8.28 -0.04
CA ILE A 65 -6.54 -7.92 0.70
C ILE A 65 -7.10 -9.12 1.45
N GLN A 66 -7.04 -10.32 0.88
CA GLN A 66 -7.55 -11.53 1.51
C GLN A 66 -6.68 -11.93 2.70
N GLU A 67 -5.35 -11.87 2.55
CA GLU A 67 -4.39 -12.17 3.60
C GLU A 67 -4.51 -11.18 4.77
N GLN A 68 -4.65 -9.87 4.48
CA GLN A 68 -4.91 -8.86 5.52
C GLN A 68 -6.23 -9.11 6.26
N LYS A 69 -7.28 -9.55 5.55
CA LYS A 69 -8.57 -9.89 6.18
C LYS A 69 -8.45 -11.13 7.06
N GLU A 70 -7.72 -12.15 6.62
CA GLU A 70 -7.43 -13.37 7.39
C GLU A 70 -6.64 -13.04 8.66
N GLU A 71 -5.59 -12.20 8.56
CA GLU A 71 -4.81 -11.75 9.71
C GLU A 71 -5.64 -10.97 10.73
N ILE A 72 -6.51 -10.07 10.27
CA ILE A 72 -7.39 -9.29 11.15
C ILE A 72 -8.36 -10.23 11.88
N LYS A 73 -8.90 -11.22 11.17
CA LYS A 73 -9.80 -12.22 11.76
C LYS A 73 -9.09 -13.07 12.82
N ASN A 74 -7.85 -13.51 12.54
CA ASN A 74 -7.03 -14.30 13.45
C ASN A 74 -6.64 -13.51 14.70
N ARG A 75 -6.29 -12.22 14.56
CA ARG A 75 -6.08 -11.31 15.70
C ARG A 75 -7.34 -11.14 16.54
N HIS A 76 -8.50 -11.05 15.91
CA HIS A 76 -9.76 -10.91 16.65
C HIS A 76 -10.06 -12.17 17.48
N ILE A 77 -9.85 -13.36 16.89
CA ILE A 77 -10.06 -14.64 17.58
C ILE A 77 -9.12 -14.76 18.78
N SER A 78 -7.83 -14.42 18.64
CA SER A 78 -6.87 -14.53 19.74
C SER A 78 -7.17 -13.55 20.88
N ILE A 79 -7.63 -12.33 20.57
CA ILE A 79 -8.07 -11.36 21.58
C ILE A 79 -9.29 -11.88 22.34
N VAL A 80 -10.27 -12.46 21.65
CA VAL A 80 -11.48 -13.03 22.28
C VAL A 80 -11.12 -14.21 23.18
N GLN A 81 -10.23 -15.10 22.74
CA GLN A 81 -9.76 -16.24 23.53
C GLN A 81 -9.03 -15.78 24.80
N LYS A 82 -8.14 -14.79 24.67
CA LYS A 82 -7.43 -14.20 25.82
C LYS A 82 -8.38 -13.55 26.83
N ASN A 83 -9.37 -12.81 26.34
CA ASN A 83 -10.40 -12.21 27.19
C ASN A 83 -11.29 -13.25 27.88
N LEU A 84 -11.52 -14.42 27.25
CA LEU A 84 -12.23 -15.54 27.87
C LEU A 84 -11.41 -16.20 28.98
N SER A 85 -10.11 -16.45 28.74
CA SER A 85 -9.21 -17.04 29.75
C SER A 85 -9.05 -16.11 30.96
N ASP A 86 -8.93 -14.80 30.72
CA ASP A 86 -8.79 -13.80 31.78
C ASP A 86 -10.06 -13.70 32.64
N ARG A 87 -11.23 -13.95 32.06
CA ARG A 87 -12.51 -14.02 32.79
C ARG A 87 -12.65 -15.30 33.61
N GLN A 88 -12.18 -16.43 33.10
CA GLN A 88 -12.19 -17.70 33.82
C GLN A 88 -11.21 -17.69 35.00
N ALA A 89 -10.04 -17.07 34.84
CA ALA A 89 -9.04 -16.90 35.90
C ALA A 89 -9.49 -15.95 37.02
N LYS A 90 -10.45 -15.05 36.75
CA LYS A 90 -11.03 -14.13 37.73
C LYS A 90 -12.24 -14.69 38.49
N ALA A 91 -12.77 -15.83 38.04
CA ALA A 91 -13.94 -16.49 38.62
C ALA A 91 -13.59 -17.63 39.60
N LEU A 92 -12.30 -17.90 39.78
CA LEU A 92 -11.71 -18.78 40.82
C LEU A 92 -11.07 -17.91 41.90
#